data_AF-A0A1B9K802-F1
#
_entry.id   AF-A0A1B9K802-F1
#
_cell.length_a   1.000
_cell.length_b   1.000
_cell.length_c   1.000
_cell.angle_alpha   90.00
_cell.angle_beta   90.00
_cell.angle_gamma   90.00
#
_symmetry.space_group_name_H-M   'P 1'
#
loop_
_entity.id
_entity.type
_entity.pdbx_description
1 polymer ?
#
loop_
_entity_poly.entity_id
_entity_poly.type
_entity_poly.pdbx_seq_one_letter_code
_entity_poly.pdbx_strand_id
1 'polypeptide(L)' 'MIIPWQDLDPATLNNLIESFVLREGTDYGCQEKSLADKVNDVKLQLVNGLAVIYWSELHETVDIKRLK' A
#
# COMPACT_ATOMS: atom_id res chain seq x y z
N MET A 1 10.81 8.65 -6.92
CA MET A 1 11.81 8.07 -6.00
C MET A 1 11.18 6.92 -5.22
N ILE A 2 11.90 5.81 -5.00
CA ILE A 2 11.42 4.73 -4.12
C ILE A 2 11.77 5.09 -2.68
N ILE A 3 10.81 5.00 -1.77
CA ILE A 3 10.99 5.24 -0.33
C ILE A 3 10.95 3.88 0.38
N PRO A 4 11.96 3.56 1.22
CA PRO A 4 11.90 2.39 2.09
C PRO A 4 10.72 2.51 3.04
N TRP A 5 9.86 1.48 3.09
CA TRP A 5 8.70 1.53 3.97
C TRP A 5 9.08 1.57 5.45
N GLN A 6 10.30 1.16 5.80
CA GLN A 6 10.84 1.21 7.17
C GLN A 6 11.13 2.65 7.63
N ASP A 7 11.33 3.60 6.71
CA ASP A 7 11.63 4.99 7.04
C ASP A 7 10.36 5.82 7.32
N LEU A 8 9.19 5.26 7.05
CA LEU A 8 7.91 5.91 7.33
C LEU A 8 7.43 5.61 8.73
N ASP A 9 6.79 6.61 9.34
CA ASP A 9 6.06 6.40 10.59
C ASP A 9 5.00 5.28 10.41
N PRO A 10 4.85 4.35 11.36
CA PRO A 10 3.91 3.25 11.25
C PRO A 10 2.46 3.68 11.00
N ALA A 11 2.04 4.82 11.57
CA ALA A 11 0.69 5.35 11.35
C ALA A 11 0.55 5.92 9.92
N THR A 12 1.55 6.63 9.42
CA THR A 12 1.58 7.10 8.03
C THR A 12 1.57 5.93 7.06
N LEU A 13 2.39 4.91 7.30
CA LEU A 13 2.43 3.71 6.46
C LEU A 13 1.07 3.01 6.41
N ASN A 14 0.41 2.83 7.56
CA ASN A 14 -0.92 2.23 7.60
C ASN A 14 -1.96 3.07 6.83
N ASN A 15 -1.96 4.39 7.02
CA ASN A 15 -2.88 5.29 6.31
C ASN A 15 -2.68 5.22 4.78
N LEU A 16 -1.43 5.14 4.33
CA LEU A 16 -1.12 5.00 2.90
C LEU A 16 -1.61 3.67 2.34
N ILE A 17 -1.40 2.58 3.08
CA ILE A 17 -1.87 1.26 2.68
C ILE A 17 -3.40 1.21 2.66
N GLU A 18 -4.09 1.76 3.67
CA GLU A 18 -5.54 1.86 3.69
C GLU A 18 -6.07 2.65 2.48
N SER A 19 -5.50 3.83 2.22
CA SER A 19 -5.89 4.64 1.06
C SER A 19 -5.67 3.89 -0.26
N PHE A 20 -4.56 3.17 -0.38
CA PHE A 20 -4.26 2.34 -1.55
C PHE A 20 -5.27 1.20 -1.72
N VAL A 21 -5.58 0.46 -0.66
CA VAL A 21 -6.57 -0.63 -0.67
C VAL A 21 -7.98 -0.11 -1.02
N LEU A 22 -8.36 1.06 -0.50
CA LEU A 22 -9.64 1.70 -0.81
C LEU A 22 -9.73 2.16 -2.27
N ARG A 23 -8.62 2.63 -2.85
CA ARG A 23 -8.53 3.09 -4.25
C ARG A 23 -8.49 1.94 -5.25
N GLU A 24 -7.74 0.89 -4.97
CA GLU A 24 -7.61 -0.25 -5.89
C GLU A 24 -8.89 -1.06 -6.02
N GLY A 25 -9.86 -0.89 -5.12
CA GLY A 25 -11.19 -1.46 -5.28
C GLY A 25 -11.14 -2.94 -5.61
N THR A 26 -10.47 -3.74 -4.78
CA THR A 26 -10.40 -5.19 -5.01
C THR A 26 -11.81 -5.77 -4.96
N ASP A 27 -12.28 -6.17 -6.14
CA ASP A 27 -13.51 -6.86 -6.52
C ASP A 27 -14.22 -7.55 -5.34
N TYR A 28 -15.39 -7.03 -5.01
CA TYR A 28 -16.25 -7.55 -3.94
C TYR A 28 -16.98 -8.81 -4.42
N GLY A 29 -16.22 -9.90 -4.57
CA GLY A 29 -16.79 -11.25 -4.61
C GLY A 29 -17.29 -11.67 -3.23
N CYS A 30 -18.25 -12.59 -3.18
CA CYS A 30 -19.06 -13.04 -2.02
C CYS A 30 -18.31 -13.55 -0.76
N GLN A 31 -16.99 -13.36 -0.66
CA GLN A 31 -16.19 -13.54 0.55
C GLN A 31 -15.42 -12.25 0.82
N GLU A 32 -16.02 -11.33 1.58
CA GLU A 32 -15.38 -10.08 1.99
C GLU A 32 -14.18 -10.37 2.89
N LYS A 33 -12.96 -10.30 2.34
CA LYS A 33 -11.78 -10.03 3.18
C LYS A 33 -11.97 -8.67 3.82
N SER A 34 -11.80 -8.59 5.13
CA SER A 34 -11.90 -7.34 5.88
C SER A 34 -10.88 -6.32 5.35
N LEU A 35 -11.15 -5.03 5.53
CA LEU A 35 -10.17 -3.98 5.22
C LEU A 35 -8.81 -4.25 5.92
N ALA A 36 -8.86 -4.71 7.17
CA ALA A 36 -7.67 -5.08 7.94
C ALA A 36 -6.87 -6.23 7.31
N ASP A 37 -7.52 -7.24 6.75
CA ASP A 37 -6.85 -8.36 6.06
C ASP A 37 -6.15 -7.87 4.79
N LYS A 38 -6.79 -6.96 4.04
CA LYS A 38 -6.23 -6.36 2.83
C LYS A 38 -5.03 -5.46 3.16
N VAL A 39 -5.11 -4.68 4.23
CA VAL A 39 -3.99 -3.86 4.73
C VAL A 39 -2.80 -4.74 5.09
N ASN A 40 -3.04 -5.85 5.81
CA ASN A 40 -1.99 -6.81 6.14
C ASN A 40 -1.38 -7.46 4.91
N ASP A 41 -2.17 -7.78 3.89
CA ASP A 41 -1.69 -8.35 2.62
C ASP A 41 -0.73 -7.40 1.91
N VAL A 42 -1.11 -6.12 1.74
CA VAL A 42 -0.24 -5.10 1.14
C VAL A 42 1.02 -4.86 1.99
N LYS A 43 0.90 -4.89 3.31
CA LYS A 43 2.05 -4.80 4.21
C LYS A 43 3.03 -5.95 4.00
N LEU A 44 2.53 -7.18 3.86
CA LEU A 44 3.36 -8.33 3.52
C LEU A 44 4.01 -8.18 2.13
N GLN A 45 3.30 -7.62 1.15
CA GLN A 45 3.89 -7.32 -0.16
C GLN A 45 5.05 -6.33 -0.07
N LEU A 46 4.92 -5.28 0.75
CA LEU A 46 6.01 -4.32 1.01
C LEU A 46 7.21 -4.98 1.69
N VAL A 47 6.96 -5.84 2.69
CA VAL A 47 8.01 -6.59 3.40
C VAL A 47 8.74 -7.56 2.47
N ASN A 48 7.99 -8.27 1.62
CA ASN A 48 8.54 -9.24 0.67
C ASN A 48 9.17 -8.60 -0.58
N GLY A 49 9.13 -7.27 -0.70
CA GLY A 49 9.62 -6.56 -1.89
C GLY A 49 8.76 -6.75 -3.15
N LEU A 50 7.52 -7.23 -2.99
CA LEU A 50 6.52 -7.34 -4.06
C LEU A 50 5.78 -6.02 -4.31
N ALA A 51 5.89 -5.06 -3.39
CA ALA A 51 5.40 -3.71 -3.55
C ALA A 51 6.45 -2.72 -3.03
N VAL A 52 6.41 -1.50 -3.55
CA VAL A 52 7.28 -0.40 -3.13
C VAL A 52 6.48 0.88 -2.98
N ILE A 53 6.93 1.75 -2.08
CA ILE A 53 6.38 3.09 -1.92
C ILE A 53 7.11 4.01 -2.88
N TYR A 54 6.36 4.74 -3.68
CA TYR A 54 6.87 5.61 -4.72
C TYR A 54 6.45 7.06 -4.46
N TRP A 55 7.43 7.93 -4.31
CA TRP A 55 7.25 9.38 -4.29
C TRP A 55 7.39 9.96 -5.69
N SER A 56 6.38 10.71 -6.11
CA SER A 56 6.39 11.46 -7.36
C SER A 56 6.71 12.92 -7.07
N GLU A 57 7.95 13.36 -7.33
CA GLU A 57 8.35 14.76 -7.16
C GLU A 57 7.54 15.72 -8.04
N LEU A 58 7.17 15.28 -9.25
CA LEU A 58 6.40 16.10 -10.20
C LEU A 58 5.00 16.44 -9.71
N HIS A 59 4.40 15.56 -8.90
CA HIS A 59 3.02 15.70 -8.42
C HIS A 59 2.96 15.90 -6.91
N GLU A 60 4.11 15.86 -6.23
CA GLU A 60 4.23 15.87 -4.77
C GLU A 60 3.29 14.85 -4.09
N THR A 61 3.18 13.67 -4.70
CA THR A 61 2.31 12.58 -4.22
C THR A 61 3.10 11.35 -3.86
N VAL A 62 2.61 10.62 -2.86
CA VAL A 62 3.08 9.29 -2.50
C VAL A 62 2.05 8.24 -2.93
N ASP A 63 2.53 7.16 -3.51
CA ASP A 63 1.68 6.07 -3.98
C ASP A 63 2.37 4.71 -3.75
N ILE A 64 1.61 3.62 -3.78
CA ILE A 64 2.15 2.27 -3.61
C ILE A 64 2.07 1.57 -4.96
N LYS A 65 3.18 0.97 -5.40
CA LYS A 65 3.24 0.25 -6.67
C LYS A 65 3.61 -1.20 -6.43
N ARG A 66 2.80 -2.12 -6.92
CA ARG A 66 3.13 -3.55 -7.00
C ARG A 66 4.18 -3.77 -8.09
N LEU A 67 5.24 -4.48 -7.76
CA LEU A 67 6.23 -4.96 -8.71
C LEU A 67 5.68 -6.29 -9.26
N LYS A 68 5.25 -6.28 -10.53
CA LYS A 68 4.84 -7.49 -11.26
C LYS A 68 6.05 -8.28 -11.75
#